data_AF-A0A2M7L960-F1
#
_entry.id   AF-A0A2M7L960-F1
#
_cell.length_a   1.000
_cell.length_b   1.000
_cell.length_c   1.000
_cell.angle_alpha   90.00
_cell.angle_beta   90.00
_cell.angle_gamma   90.00
#
_symmetry.space_group_name_H-M   'P 1'
#
loop_
_entity.id
_entity.type
_entity.pdbx_description
1 polymer ?
#
loop_
_entity_poly.entity_id
_entity_poly.type
_entity_poly.pdbx_seq_one_letter_code
_entity_poly.pdbx_strand_id
1 'polypeptide(L)'
;RNNGVNINQHNRLHPYYLIYIGENGNVVADHTEVKRLLDLVRSACKGQSQPLPEVCRLFNQATDDGRKMNVYSNLLDQSIRSMVDMKEDKDIDSLFSGGRTTALVNTIAGLDDFELIAFLVIQATE
;
A
#
# COMPACT_ATOMS: atom_id res chain seq x y z
N ARG A 1 17.39 13.23 -17.42
CA ARG A 1 16.45 13.70 -16.38
C ARG A 1 15.06 13.74 -17.03
N ASN A 2 14.31 12.64 -16.95
CA ASN A 2 12.99 12.54 -17.59
C ASN A 2 11.94 13.23 -16.72
N ASN A 3 11.42 14.35 -17.23
CA ASN A 3 10.47 15.24 -16.58
C ASN A 3 9.03 14.90 -17.01
N GLY A 4 8.68 13.61 -17.09
CA GLY A 4 7.51 13.15 -17.83
C GLY A 4 6.75 12.03 -17.14
N VAL A 5 6.36 12.20 -15.88
CA VAL A 5 5.35 11.34 -15.23
C VAL A 5 4.55 12.19 -14.25
N ASN A 6 3.64 13.01 -14.78
CA ASN A 6 2.56 13.61 -13.98
C ASN A 6 1.33 12.70 -14.13
N ILE A 7 1.45 11.42 -13.75
CA ILE A 7 0.44 10.41 -14.13
C ILE A 7 -0.76 10.38 -13.18
N ASN A 8 -0.72 10.92 -11.96
CA ASN A 8 -1.92 10.99 -11.14
C ASN A 8 -1.84 12.12 -10.12
N GLN A 9 -2.58 13.22 -10.33
CA GLN A 9 -2.80 14.27 -9.32
C GLN A 9 -3.46 13.75 -8.01
N HIS A 10 -3.81 12.46 -7.95
CA HIS A 10 -4.44 11.80 -6.82
C HIS A 10 -3.44 11.19 -5.81
N ASN A 11 -2.24 10.74 -6.22
CA ASN A 11 -1.23 10.26 -5.27
C ASN A 11 -0.23 11.39 -4.95
N ARG A 12 -0.48 12.10 -3.84
CA ARG A 12 0.37 13.21 -3.38
C ARG A 12 1.75 12.76 -2.84
N LEU A 13 1.96 11.46 -2.67
CA LEU A 13 3.20 10.90 -2.16
C LEU A 13 4.10 10.29 -3.23
N HIS A 14 3.74 10.35 -4.52
CA HIS A 14 4.56 9.78 -5.59
C HIS A 14 6.06 10.18 -5.46
N PRO A 15 7.01 9.23 -5.53
CA PRO A 15 6.86 7.84 -6.00
C PRO A 15 6.45 6.83 -4.91
N TYR A 16 6.09 7.27 -3.71
CA TYR A 16 5.68 6.39 -2.61
C TYR A 16 4.20 6.03 -2.68
N TYR A 17 3.89 4.82 -2.23
CA TYR A 17 2.54 4.29 -2.11
C TYR A 17 2.32 3.84 -0.67
N LEU A 18 1.13 4.10 -0.14
CA LEU A 18 0.73 3.68 1.20
C LEU A 18 -0.61 2.98 1.07
N ILE A 19 -0.70 1.77 1.62
CA ILE A 19 -1.92 0.96 1.62
C ILE A 19 -2.14 0.42 3.01
N TYR A 20 -3.41 0.40 3.41
CA TYR A 20 -3.85 -0.37 4.56
C TYR A 20 -4.70 -1.55 4.09
N ILE A 21 -4.20 -2.75 4.32
CA ILE A 21 -4.86 -4.02 4.02
C ILE A 21 -5.20 -4.77 5.32
N GLY A 22 -6.39 -5.34 5.39
CA GLY A 22 -6.81 -6.20 6.50
C GLY A 22 -6.26 -7.61 6.37
N GLU A 23 -6.26 -8.38 7.47
CA GLU A 23 -5.75 -9.77 7.49
C GLU A 23 -6.52 -10.72 6.55
N ASN A 24 -7.74 -10.36 6.17
CA ASN A 24 -8.55 -11.09 5.20
C ASN A 24 -8.25 -10.74 3.73
N GLY A 25 -7.28 -9.87 3.46
CA GLY A 25 -6.92 -9.41 2.12
C GLY A 25 -7.74 -8.21 1.61
N ASN A 26 -8.71 -7.72 2.37
CA ASN A 26 -9.49 -6.56 1.94
C ASN A 26 -8.69 -5.27 2.12
N VAL A 27 -8.59 -4.48 1.05
CA VAL A 27 -8.00 -3.13 1.11
C VAL A 27 -8.95 -2.19 1.86
N VAL A 28 -8.51 -1.71 3.02
CA VAL A 28 -9.26 -0.79 3.89
C VAL A 28 -9.15 0.65 3.39
N ALA A 29 -7.96 1.03 2.91
CA ALA A 29 -7.71 2.31 2.26
C ALA A 29 -6.45 2.20 1.37
N ASP A 30 -6.49 2.87 0.22
CA ASP A 30 -5.47 2.78 -0.82
C ASP A 30 -4.57 4.03 -0.90
N HIS A 31 -3.70 4.04 -1.90
CA HIS A 31 -2.76 5.13 -2.18
C HIS A 31 -3.40 6.45 -2.64
N THR A 32 -4.72 6.51 -2.85
CA THR A 32 -5.44 7.75 -3.15
C THR A 32 -5.88 8.49 -1.89
N GLU A 33 -6.01 7.77 -0.77
CA GLU A 33 -6.43 8.28 0.53
C GLU A 33 -5.26 8.56 1.49
N VAL A 34 -4.09 8.92 0.96
CA VAL A 34 -2.84 9.09 1.72
C VAL A 34 -3.01 9.91 3.00
N LYS A 35 -3.67 11.08 2.92
CA LYS A 35 -3.83 11.95 4.09
C LYS A 35 -4.58 11.22 5.22
N ARG A 36 -5.63 10.48 4.87
CA ARG A 36 -6.43 9.71 5.83
C ARG A 36 -5.59 8.62 6.47
N LEU A 37 -4.81 7.87 5.68
CA LEU A 37 -3.90 6.84 6.19
C LEU A 37 -2.85 7.41 7.15
N LEU A 38 -2.19 8.51 6.79
CA LEU A 38 -1.22 9.16 7.66
C LEU A 38 -1.86 9.72 8.94
N ASP A 39 -3.08 10.27 8.86
CA ASP A 39 -3.82 10.73 10.02
C ASP A 39 -4.20 9.56 10.96
N LEU A 40 -4.58 8.41 10.42
CA LEU A 40 -4.86 7.19 11.19
C LEU A 40 -3.61 6.70 11.92
N VAL A 41 -2.49 6.54 11.20
CA VAL A 41 -1.20 6.12 11.79
C VAL A 41 -0.76 7.11 12.87
N ARG A 42 -0.82 8.41 12.60
CA ARG A 42 -0.45 9.45 13.56
C ARG A 42 -1.31 9.40 14.83
N SER A 43 -2.61 9.17 14.68
CA SER A 43 -3.54 9.06 15.81
C SER A 43 -3.27 7.81 16.63
N ALA A 44 -3.08 6.66 15.98
CA ALA A 44 -2.83 5.39 16.64
C ALA A 44 -1.49 5.35 17.40
N CYS A 45 -0.45 5.99 16.84
CA CYS A 45 0.88 6.03 17.43
C CYS A 45 1.14 7.27 18.31
N LYS A 46 0.12 8.10 18.59
CA LYS A 46 0.31 9.35 19.32
C LYS A 46 0.85 9.07 20.73
N GLY A 47 1.98 9.69 21.06
CA GLY A 47 2.64 9.52 22.37
C GLY A 47 3.45 8.23 22.49
N GLN A 48 3.46 7.38 21.46
CA GLN A 48 4.26 6.16 21.41
C GLN A 48 5.49 6.40 20.53
N SER A 49 6.65 6.62 21.17
CA SER A 49 7.93 6.79 20.47
C SER A 49 8.65 5.47 20.19
N GLN A 50 8.14 4.36 20.72
CA GLN A 50 8.66 3.02 20.59
C GLN A 50 7.51 2.05 20.24
N PRO A 51 7.80 0.94 19.54
CA PRO A 51 6.79 -0.08 19.29
C PRO A 51 6.33 -0.72 20.60
N LEU A 52 5.07 -1.14 20.65
CA LEU A 52 4.48 -1.78 21.82
C LEU A 52 5.03 -3.21 21.98
N PRO A 53 5.76 -3.53 23.06
CA PRO A 53 6.41 -4.84 23.20
C PRO A 53 5.44 -6.03 23.16
N GLU A 54 4.22 -5.85 23.66
CA GLU A 54 3.17 -6.88 23.63
C GLU A 54 2.73 -7.21 22.21
N VAL A 55 2.53 -6.19 21.37
CA VAL A 55 2.21 -6.34 19.95
C VAL A 55 3.37 -7.00 19.20
N CYS A 56 4.61 -6.58 19.47
CA CYS A 56 5.79 -7.21 18.88
C CYS A 56 5.88 -8.70 19.20
N ARG A 57 5.56 -9.08 20.45
CA ARG A 57 5.59 -10.49 20.88
C ARG A 57 4.53 -11.33 20.13
N LEU A 58 3.32 -10.81 20.00
CA LEU A 58 2.24 -11.49 19.24
C LEU A 58 2.66 -11.69 17.78
N PHE A 59 3.19 -10.64 17.15
CA PHE A 59 3.66 -10.72 15.76
C PHE A 59 4.83 -11.70 15.59
N ASN A 60 5.82 -11.66 16.48
CA ASN A 60 6.96 -12.57 16.43
C ASN A 60 6.53 -14.03 16.67
N GLN A 61 5.59 -14.28 17.57
CA GLN A 61 5.04 -15.61 17.77
C GLN A 61 4.31 -16.13 16.52
N ALA A 62 3.49 -15.28 15.89
CA ALA A 62 2.76 -15.63 14.68
C ALA A 62 3.69 -15.90 13.49
N THR A 63 4.82 -15.17 13.42
CA THR A 63 5.76 -15.24 12.30
C THR A 63 6.98 -16.11 12.57
N ASP A 64 7.08 -16.75 13.73
CA ASP A 64 8.28 -17.47 14.16
C ASP A 64 9.54 -16.59 14.05
N ASP A 65 9.50 -15.41 14.68
CA ASP A 65 10.51 -14.34 14.59
C ASP A 65 10.83 -13.95 13.14
N GLY A 66 9.80 -13.84 12.29
CA GLY A 66 9.93 -13.51 10.88
C GLY A 66 10.36 -14.67 9.96
N ARG A 67 10.55 -15.89 10.48
CA ARG A 67 10.86 -17.07 9.63
C ARG A 67 9.68 -17.53 8.78
N LYS A 68 8.44 -17.28 9.23
CA LYS A 68 7.18 -17.67 8.59
C LYS A 68 6.34 -16.45 8.23
N MET A 69 6.78 -15.73 7.20
CA MET A 69 6.14 -14.49 6.73
C MET A 69 5.08 -14.67 5.64
N ASN A 70 4.81 -15.91 5.21
CA ASN A 70 3.96 -16.21 4.05
C ASN A 70 2.61 -15.48 4.04
N VAL A 71 1.94 -15.39 5.20
CA VAL A 71 0.66 -14.67 5.32
C VAL A 71 0.82 -13.19 4.97
N TYR A 72 1.81 -12.52 5.57
CA TYR A 72 2.06 -11.10 5.36
C TYR A 72 2.65 -10.80 3.97
N SER A 73 3.51 -11.67 3.44
CA SER A 73 4.00 -11.57 2.07
C SER A 73 2.86 -11.72 1.05
N ASN A 74 1.88 -12.58 1.31
CA ASN A 74 0.69 -12.72 0.47
C ASN A 74 -0.24 -11.49 0.58
N LEU A 75 -0.34 -10.84 1.74
CA LEU A 75 -1.05 -9.57 1.89
C LEU A 75 -0.33 -8.44 1.13
N LEU A 76 1.00 -8.43 1.13
CA LEU A 76 1.79 -7.48 0.35
C LEU A 76 1.57 -7.68 -1.16
N ASP A 77 1.61 -8.93 -1.65
CA ASP A 77 1.33 -9.23 -3.07
C ASP A 77 -0.09 -8.78 -3.47
N GLN A 78 -1.10 -9.08 -2.65
CA GLN A 78 -2.48 -8.61 -2.88
C GLN A 78 -2.58 -7.08 -2.90
N SER A 79 -1.86 -6.40 -2.01
CA SER A 79 -1.83 -4.93 -1.97
C SER A 79 -1.24 -4.34 -3.25
N ILE A 80 -0.16 -4.95 -3.75
CA ILE A 80 0.50 -4.51 -4.99
C ILE A 80 -0.40 -4.76 -6.20
N ARG A 81 -1.01 -5.95 -6.30
CA ARG A 81 -1.97 -6.27 -7.37
C ARG A 81 -3.14 -5.30 -7.39
N SER A 82 -3.73 -4.99 -6.22
CA SER A 82 -4.80 -4.01 -6.12
C SER A 82 -4.39 -2.63 -6.65
N MET A 83 -3.12 -2.20 -6.51
CA MET A 83 -2.66 -0.95 -7.10
C MET A 83 -2.55 -1.00 -8.62
N VAL A 84 -2.15 -2.14 -9.16
CA VAL A 84 -2.00 -2.35 -10.61
C VAL A 84 -3.36 -2.47 -11.27
N ASP A 85 -4.25 -3.31 -10.74
CA ASP A 85 -5.60 -3.54 -11.29
C ASP A 85 -6.42 -2.24 -11.28
N MET A 86 -6.37 -1.45 -10.19
CA MET A 86 -7.02 -0.14 -10.13
C MET A 86 -6.46 0.86 -11.14
N LYS A 87 -5.22 0.68 -11.60
CA LYS A 87 -4.62 1.53 -12.63
C LYS A 87 -5.11 1.10 -14.02
N GLU A 88 -5.20 -0.21 -14.28
CA GLU A 88 -5.78 -0.74 -15.52
C GLU A 88 -7.25 -0.34 -15.69
N ASP A 89 -8.06 -0.46 -14.63
CA ASP A 89 -9.48 -0.05 -14.66
C ASP A 89 -9.65 1.45 -14.91
N LYS A 90 -8.81 2.30 -14.29
CA LYS A 90 -8.82 3.76 -14.52
C LYS A 90 -8.35 4.12 -15.94
N ASP A 91 -7.41 3.37 -16.49
CA ASP A 91 -6.96 3.57 -17.87
C ASP A 91 -8.08 3.21 -18.87
N ILE A 92 -8.90 2.18 -18.56
CA ILE A 92 -10.11 1.84 -19.32
C ILE A 92 -11.17 2.94 -19.22
N ASP A 93 -11.48 3.44 -18.02
CA ASP A 93 -12.43 4.55 -17.85
C ASP A 93 -11.96 5.83 -18.57
N SER A 94 -10.64 6.08 -18.58
CA SER A 94 -10.02 7.17 -19.34
C SER A 94 -10.16 6.98 -20.85
N LEU A 95 -10.09 5.73 -21.37
CA LEU A 95 -10.34 5.39 -22.78
C LEU A 95 -11.78 5.69 -23.22
N PHE A 96 -12.75 5.64 -22.30
CA PHE A 96 -14.15 5.96 -22.58
C PHE A 96 -14.54 7.42 -22.32
N SER A 97 -13.66 8.22 -21.71
CA SER A 97 -13.84 9.66 -21.54
C SER A 97 -13.11 10.44 -22.66
N GLY A 98 -13.86 11.13 -23.53
CA GLY A 98 -13.37 11.63 -24.84
C GLY A 98 -12.33 12.76 -24.82
N GLY A 99 -11.10 12.50 -24.34
CA GLY A 99 -9.98 13.44 -24.40
C GLY A 99 -8.62 12.76 -24.26
N ARG A 100 -7.68 13.08 -25.17
CA ARG A 100 -6.26 12.66 -25.27
C ARG A 100 -5.85 11.48 -24.38
N THR A 101 -5.92 10.29 -24.97
CA THR A 101 -5.45 9.01 -24.45
C THR A 101 -3.96 9.04 -24.07
N THR A 102 -3.65 8.86 -22.78
CA THR A 102 -2.28 8.56 -22.28
C THR A 102 -2.01 7.05 -22.15
N ALA A 103 -2.80 6.24 -22.86
CA ALA A 103 -3.14 4.85 -22.56
C ALA A 103 -2.03 3.79 -22.61
N LEU A 104 -0.74 4.11 -22.58
CA LEU A 104 0.29 3.06 -22.73
C LEU A 104 1.73 3.47 -22.35
N VAL A 105 1.94 4.08 -21.17
CA VAL A 105 3.31 4.51 -20.81
C VAL A 105 3.93 3.82 -19.60
N ASN A 106 3.20 3.12 -18.73
CA ASN A 106 3.85 2.42 -17.61
C ASN A 106 3.11 1.13 -17.25
N THR A 107 3.44 0.05 -17.96
CA THR A 107 3.15 -1.33 -17.53
C THR A 107 3.87 -1.55 -16.22
N ILE A 108 3.15 -1.50 -15.10
CA ILE A 108 3.68 -1.92 -13.81
C ILE A 108 3.66 -3.46 -13.87
N ALA A 109 4.83 -4.09 -13.89
CA ALA A 109 5.00 -5.54 -14.03
C ALA A 109 4.66 -6.33 -12.76
N GLY A 110 4.34 -5.64 -11.66
CA GLY A 110 3.92 -6.24 -10.39
C GLY A 110 4.95 -6.00 -9.29
N LEU A 111 5.25 -7.04 -8.50
CA LEU A 111 6.15 -7.00 -7.33
C LEU A 111 7.55 -6.44 -7.63
N ASP A 112 8.11 -6.73 -8.80
CA ASP A 112 9.49 -6.36 -9.15
C ASP A 112 9.71 -4.84 -9.32
N ASP A 113 8.63 -4.07 -9.47
CA ASP A 113 8.68 -2.62 -9.59
C ASP A 113 8.54 -1.89 -8.24
N PHE A 114 8.31 -2.63 -7.14
CA PHE A 114 8.11 -2.05 -5.82
C PHE A 114 9.13 -2.55 -4.81
N GLU A 115 9.63 -1.61 -4.00
CA GLU A 115 10.43 -1.90 -2.83
C GLU A 115 9.62 -1.63 -1.56
N LEU A 116 9.59 -2.60 -0.63
CA LEU A 116 8.98 -2.40 0.68
C LEU A 116 9.92 -1.57 1.57
N ILE A 117 9.56 -0.30 1.80
CA ILE A 117 10.34 0.60 2.67
C ILE A 117 10.05 0.33 4.14
N ALA A 118 8.77 0.17 4.50
CA ALA A 118 8.33 -0.04 5.88
C ALA A 118 6.92 -0.65 5.91
N PHE A 119 6.60 -1.29 7.03
CA PHE A 119 5.25 -1.76 7.34
C PHE A 119 4.93 -1.46 8.81
N LEU A 120 3.63 -1.29 9.10
CA LEU A 120 3.11 -1.13 10.44
C LEU A 120 2.12 -2.26 10.70
N VAL A 121 2.39 -3.05 11.74
CA VAL A 121 1.49 -4.13 12.16
C VAL A 121 0.51 -3.58 13.18
N ILE A 122 -0.78 -3.87 12.97
CA ILE A 122 -1.84 -3.58 13.92
C ILE A 122 -2.34 -4.92 14.44
N GLN A 123 -2.32 -5.10 15.76
CA GLN A 123 -2.82 -6.31 16.43
C GLN A 123 -3.79 -5.89 17.52
N ALA A 124 -4.85 -6.66 17.71
CA ALA A 124 -5.69 -6.53 18.88
C ALA A 124 -4.97 -7.17 20.08
N THR A 125 -4.86 -6.42 21.17
CA THR A 125 -4.47 -6.97 22.47
C THR A 125 -5.74 -7.37 23.20
N GLU A 126 -5.86 -8.63 23.60
CA GLU A 126 -6.93 -9.08 24.52
C GLU A 126 -6.76 -8.46 25.92
#